data_AF-A0A921JRT3-F1
#
_entry.id   AF-A0A921JRT3-F1
#
_cell.length_a   1.000
_cell.length_b   1.000
_cell.length_c   1.000
_cell.angle_alpha   90.00
_cell.angle_beta   90.00
_cell.angle_gamma   90.00
#
_symmetry.space_group_name_H-M   'P 1'
#
loop_
_entity.id
_entity.type
_entity.pdbx_description
1 polymer ?
#
loop_
_entity_poly.entity_id
_entity_poly.type
_entity_poly.pdbx_seq_one_letter_code
_entity_poly.pdbx_strand_id
1 'polypeptide(L)' 'MSSTSHPVAPTARPYRGGTGSIGVVMSHGFTGSVQSILPWAQALAQPADGWDGARVVAPRLPGHGTSWRDLA' A
#
# COMPACT_ATOMS: atom_id res chain seq x y z
N MET A 1 8.20 -21.42 19.48
CA MET A 1 7.03 -20.52 19.50
C MET A 1 6.31 -20.70 18.18
N SER A 2 5.08 -21.22 18.20
CA SER A 2 4.31 -21.42 16.96
C SER A 2 3.85 -20.07 16.45
N SER A 3 4.42 -19.58 15.34
CA SER A 3 3.98 -18.36 14.67
C SER A 3 2.66 -18.65 13.97
N THR A 4 1.54 -18.41 14.64
CA THR A 4 0.23 -18.35 13.97
C THR A 4 0.20 -17.09 13.11
N SER A 5 0.47 -17.22 11.81
CA SER A 5 0.29 -16.11 10.87
C SER A 5 -1.20 -15.80 10.76
N HIS A 6 -1.63 -14.64 11.25
CA HIS A 6 -3.01 -14.20 11.04
C HIS A 6 -3.23 -13.83 9.56
N PRO A 7 -4.44 -14.03 9.02
CA PRO A 7 -4.74 -13.70 7.63
C PRO A 7 -4.59 -12.19 7.38
N VAL A 8 -4.10 -11.84 6.19
CA VAL A 8 -4.04 -10.45 5.73
C VAL A 8 -5.41 -10.02 5.24
N ALA A 9 -5.91 -8.91 5.77
CA ALA A 9 -7.15 -8.28 5.33
C ALA A 9 -7.07 -7.95 3.82
N PRO A 10 -8.13 -8.20 3.04
CA PRO A 10 -8.14 -7.90 1.61
C PRO A 10 -7.78 -6.45 1.27
N THR A 11 -8.19 -5.49 2.11
CA THR A 11 -7.91 -4.05 1.96
C THR A 11 -6.46 -3.66 2.30
N ALA A 12 -5.70 -4.55 2.93
CA ALA A 12 -4.30 -4.34 3.26
C ALA A 12 -3.32 -4.93 2.22
N ARG A 13 -3.83 -5.48 1.11
CA ARG A 13 -2.99 -6.00 0.03
C ARG A 13 -2.09 -4.89 -0.53
N PRO A 14 -0.82 -5.18 -0.86
CA PRO A 14 0.06 -4.22 -1.51
C PRO A 14 -0.55 -3.69 -2.82
N TYR A 15 -0.27 -2.43 -3.14
CA TYR A 15 -0.64 -1.82 -4.41
C TYR A 15 0.60 -1.55 -5.27
N ARG A 16 0.47 -1.81 -6.57
CA ARG A 16 1.41 -1.42 -7.62
C ARG A 16 0.61 -0.95 -8.83
N GLY A 17 0.95 0.20 -9.40
CA GLY A 17 0.23 0.73 -10.55
C GLY A 17 0.95 1.84 -11.28
N GLY A 18 0.37 2.23 -12.42
CA GLY A 18 0.84 3.31 -13.28
C GLY A 18 2.07 2.94 -14.12
N THR A 19 2.31 3.77 -15.14
CA THR A 19 3.36 3.55 -16.17
C THR A 19 4.22 4.78 -16.43
N GLY A 20 4.01 5.85 -15.65
CA GLY A 20 4.75 7.10 -15.82
C GLY A 20 6.25 6.98 -15.55
N SER A 21 6.98 8.01 -15.98
CA SER A 21 8.43 8.10 -15.84
C SER A 21 8.86 8.34 -14.37
N ILE A 22 8.04 9.06 -13.60
CA ILE A 22 8.26 9.34 -12.18
C ILE A 22 7.90 8.11 -11.34
N GLY A 23 8.80 7.71 -10.44
CA GLY A 23 8.55 6.66 -9.45
C GLY A 23 8.14 7.24 -8.09
N VAL A 24 7.12 6.66 -7.46
CA VAL A 24 6.65 7.04 -6.12
C VAL A 24 6.50 5.80 -5.24
N VAL A 25 7.02 5.86 -4.03
CA VAL A 25 6.77 4.86 -2.98
C VAL A 25 5.97 5.53 -1.87
N MET A 26 4.86 4.90 -1.48
CA MET A 26 3.98 5.40 -0.42
C MET A 26 3.97 4.43 0.76
N SER A 27 4.33 4.93 1.94
CA SER A 27 4.17 4.19 3.20
C SER A 27 2.88 4.60 3.89
N HIS A 28 2.14 3.63 4.43
CA HIS A 28 1.06 3.93 5.37
C HIS A 28 1.65 4.16 6.78
N GLY A 29 0.82 4.68 7.70
CA GLY A 29 1.20 4.94 9.08
C GLY A 29 1.18 3.72 10.00
N PHE A 30 1.66 3.92 11.23
CA PHE A 30 1.62 2.94 12.33
C PHE A 30 0.19 2.49 12.63
N THR A 31 -0.02 1.19 12.86
CA THR A 31 -1.34 0.50 12.96
C THR A 31 -2.23 0.57 11.72
N GLY A 32 -1.85 1.35 10.71
CA GLY A 32 -2.62 1.52 9.48
C GLY A 32 -2.47 0.34 8.51
N SER A 33 -2.94 0.55 7.29
CA SER A 33 -2.72 -0.38 6.19
C SER A 33 -2.73 0.37 4.86
N VAL A 34 -2.41 -0.33 3.78
CA VAL A 34 -2.46 0.21 2.40
C VAL A 34 -3.81 0.89 2.13
N GLN A 35 -4.91 0.42 2.72
CA GLN A 35 -6.23 1.02 2.58
C GLN A 35 -6.25 2.54 2.83
N SER A 36 -5.51 3.02 3.84
CA SER A 36 -5.51 4.44 4.24
C SER A 36 -4.92 5.37 3.17
N ILE A 37 -4.05 4.83 2.30
CA ILE A 37 -3.33 5.58 1.27
C ILE A 37 -3.74 5.15 -0.15
N LEU A 38 -4.56 4.11 -0.30
CA LEU A 38 -4.90 3.52 -1.59
C LEU A 38 -5.53 4.53 -2.57
N PRO A 39 -6.48 5.41 -2.16
CA PRO A 39 -7.05 6.40 -3.09
C PRO A 39 -5.99 7.35 -3.66
N TRP A 40 -5.03 7.78 -2.82
CA TRP A 40 -3.93 8.63 -3.23
C TRP A 40 -2.96 7.90 -4.16
N ALA A 41 -2.63 6.65 -3.84
CA ALA A 41 -1.77 5.82 -4.66
C ALA A 41 -2.36 5.59 -6.07
N GLN A 42 -3.68 5.37 -6.15
CA GLN A 42 -4.40 5.24 -7.41
C GLN A 42 -4.45 6.55 -8.19
N ALA A 43 -4.72 7.67 -7.52
CA ALA A 43 -4.75 8.99 -8.16
C ALA A 43 -3.37 9.38 -8.73
N LEU A 44 -2.29 9.13 -7.99
CA LEU A 44 -0.93 9.39 -8.48
C LEU A 44 -0.57 8.49 -9.66
N ALA A 45 -1.06 7.24 -9.69
CA ALA A 45 -0.77 6.30 -10.76
C ALA A 45 -1.53 6.58 -12.06
N GLN A 46 -2.69 7.24 -11.97
CA GLN A 46 -3.60 7.44 -13.08
C GLN A 46 -3.20 8.68 -13.90
N PRO A 47 -3.03 8.56 -15.23
CA PRO A 47 -2.90 9.72 -16.10
C PRO A 47 -4.17 10.60 -16.08
N ALA A 48 -3.97 11.91 -16.16
CA ALA A 48 -5.02 12.93 -16.22
C ALA A 48 -4.53 14.15 -17.02
N ASP A 49 -5.38 15.17 -17.23
CA ASP A 49 -5.02 16.34 -18.03
C ASP A 49 -3.78 17.06 -17.47
N GLY A 50 -2.69 17.04 -18.25
CA GLY A 50 -1.39 17.60 -17.85
C GLY A 50 -0.61 16.74 -16.84
N TRP A 51 -1.04 15.51 -16.56
CA TRP A 51 -0.38 14.57 -15.67
C TRP A 51 -0.22 13.19 -16.31
N ASP A 52 1.01 12.76 -16.56
CA ASP A 52 1.29 11.48 -17.24
C ASP A 52 1.07 10.23 -16.36
N GLY A 53 0.65 10.41 -15.10
CA GLY A 53 0.69 9.34 -14.10
C GLY A 53 2.11 9.13 -13.56
N ALA A 54 2.21 8.46 -12.40
CA ALA A 54 3.47 7.97 -11.85
C ALA A 54 3.47 6.44 -11.78
N ARG A 55 4.63 5.79 -11.76
CA ARG A 55 4.75 4.41 -11.28
C ARG A 55 4.73 4.40 -9.76
N VAL A 56 3.66 3.86 -9.18
CA VAL A 56 3.42 3.91 -7.74
C VAL A 56 3.52 2.52 -7.12
N VAL A 57 4.18 2.43 -5.96
CA VAL A 57 4.20 1.24 -5.10
C VAL A 57 3.77 1.62 -3.69
N ALA A 58 2.78 0.93 -3.14
CA ALA A 58 2.41 1.01 -1.73
C ALA A 58 2.53 -0.38 -1.08
N PRO A 59 3.66 -0.68 -0.41
CA PRO A 59 3.84 -1.95 0.26
C PRO A 59 2.96 -2.06 1.51
N ARG A 60 2.63 -3.30 1.88
CA ARG A 60 2.12 -3.62 3.21
C ARG A 60 3.30 -3.79 4.15
N LEU A 61 3.36 -3.03 5.25
CA LEU A 61 4.40 -3.20 6.26
C LEU A 61 4.19 -4.52 7.05
N PRO A 62 5.25 -5.16 7.58
CA PRO A 62 5.14 -6.38 8.38
C PRO A 62 4.11 -6.24 9.52
N GLY A 63 3.32 -7.29 9.76
CA GLY A 63 2.26 -7.29 10.78
C GLY A 63 1.04 -6.40 10.51
N HIS A 64 1.12 -5.43 9.59
CA HIS A 64 0.03 -4.52 9.34
C HIS A 64 -1.06 -5.19 8.48
N GLY A 65 -2.31 -4.86 8.77
CA GLY A 65 -3.47 -5.48 8.13
C GLY A 65 -3.71 -6.94 8.51
N THR A 66 -3.13 -7.42 9.60
CA THR A 66 -3.41 -8.75 10.20
C THR A 66 -3.98 -8.55 11.62
N SER A 67 -3.38 -9.17 12.65
CA SER A 67 -3.67 -8.94 14.06
C SER A 67 -2.66 -7.97 14.66
N TRP A 68 -3.06 -7.15 15.65
CA TRP A 68 -2.14 -6.23 16.33
C TRP A 68 -0.94 -6.94 16.97
N ARG A 69 -1.09 -8.22 17.33
CA ARG A 69 -0.02 -9.06 17.88
C ARG A 69 1.09 -9.35 16.88
N ASP A 70 0.83 -9.18 15.59
CA ASP A 70 1.81 -9.40 14.54
C ASP A 70 2.59 -8.13 14.19
N LEU A 71 2.19 -6.95 14.72
CA LEU A 71 2.89 -5.68 14.46
C LEU A 71 4.35 -5.81 14.93
N ALA A 72 5.27 -5.52 14.02
CA ALA A 72 6.72 -5.56 14.21
C ALA A 72 7.33 -4.17 14.11
#